data_AF-A0A1Q6G7L9-F1
#
_entry.id   AF-A0A1Q6G7L9-F1
#
_cell.length_a   1.000
_cell.length_b   1.000
_cell.length_c   1.000
_cell.angle_alpha   90.00
_cell.angle_beta   90.00
_cell.angle_gamma   90.00
#
_symmetry.space_group_name_H-M   'P 1'
#
loop_
_entity.id
_entity.type
_entity.pdbx_description
1 polymer ?
#
loop_
_entity_poly.entity_id
_entity_poly.type
_entity_poly.pdbx_seq_one_letter_code
_entity_poly.pdbx_strand_id
1 'polypeptide(L)'
;MSRVNFDTLLEAGCHFGHLKRKWNPAMAPYIFMERNGIHIIDLNKTVAKVEEAAEALKQIAKSGKKILFVATKKQAKQVVAEKAASVNMPYVIERWPGGMLTNFPTIRKAVKKMATIDKLTNDGTYSNLSKREVLQISRQRAKLEKNLGSIADLTRLPSALFVVDVLKENIAVREANRLGIPVFAIVDTNSDPSNIDFVIPANDDATKSVEVILDACCAAMAEGLEERKAEKVDMEAAGENAPKAAKKKATKARMDKAEEDAINASKAAAFMSKDEEEA
;
A
#
# COMPACT_ATOMS: atom_id res chain seq x y z
N MET A 1 23.92 11.66 -2.21
CA MET A 1 23.86 12.35 -0.91
C MET A 1 22.83 11.62 -0.06
N SER A 2 23.07 11.48 1.24
CA SER A 2 22.06 10.89 2.16
C SER A 2 20.77 11.71 2.07
N ARG A 3 19.64 11.04 1.86
CA ARG A 3 18.33 11.70 1.69
C ARG A 3 17.81 12.34 2.98
N VAL A 4 18.33 11.89 4.11
CA VAL A 4 18.06 12.45 5.44
C VAL A 4 19.36 12.71 6.18
N ASN A 5 19.38 13.76 6.98
CA ASN A 5 20.53 14.09 7.82
C ASN A 5 20.25 13.78 9.30
N PHE A 6 21.30 13.49 10.07
CA PHE A 6 21.19 13.18 11.49
C PHE A 6 20.50 14.31 12.26
N ASP A 7 20.92 15.55 12.02
CA ASP A 7 20.40 16.73 12.72
C ASP A 7 18.90 16.94 12.45
N THR A 8 18.47 16.71 11.20
CA THR A 8 17.05 16.78 10.83
C THR A 8 16.20 15.75 11.58
N LEU A 9 16.70 14.51 11.72
CA LEU A 9 16.02 13.47 12.49
C LEU A 9 16.03 13.76 14.00
N LEU A 10 17.10 14.38 14.49
CA LEU A 10 17.22 14.80 15.88
C LEU A 10 16.19 15.88 16.22
N GLU A 11 16.11 16.93 15.40
CA GLU A 11 15.16 18.05 15.53
C GLU A 11 13.70 17.59 15.39
N ALA A 12 13.44 16.62 14.51
CA ALA A 12 12.12 16.03 14.33
C ALA A 12 11.68 15.12 15.50
N GLY A 13 12.60 14.78 16.41
CA GLY A 13 12.33 13.93 17.56
C GLY A 13 12.26 12.44 17.22
N CYS A 14 12.90 11.98 16.14
CA CYS A 14 12.89 10.58 15.70
C CYS A 14 13.59 9.63 16.68
N HIS A 15 14.47 10.18 17.53
CA HIS A 15 15.29 9.43 18.47
C HIS A 15 14.54 9.00 19.74
N PHE A 16 13.39 9.60 20.03
CA PHE A 16 12.61 9.24 21.21
C PHE A 16 11.84 7.95 20.97
N GLY A 17 12.14 6.91 21.77
CA GLY A 17 11.32 5.71 21.83
C GLY A 17 10.33 5.73 22.99
N HIS A 18 9.91 4.53 23.38
CA HIS A 18 8.98 4.31 24.49
C HIS A 18 9.70 4.05 25.83
N LEU A 19 8.90 3.98 26.90
CA LEU A 19 9.35 3.60 28.24
C LEU A 19 9.95 2.18 28.26
N LYS A 20 10.99 1.97 29.08
CA LYS A 20 11.67 0.67 29.26
C LYS A 20 10.73 -0.52 29.46
N ARG A 21 9.67 -0.34 30.24
CA ARG A 21 8.68 -1.40 30.53
C ARG A 21 7.85 -1.86 29.33
N LYS A 22 7.80 -1.06 28.26
CA LYS A 22 7.04 -1.35 27.03
C LYS A 22 7.94 -1.86 25.90
N TRP A 23 9.23 -1.98 26.14
CA TRP A 23 10.23 -2.30 25.14
C TRP A 23 10.12 -3.75 24.66
N ASN A 24 10.36 -3.96 23.36
CA ASN A 24 10.51 -5.28 22.76
C ASN A 24 12.01 -5.62 22.64
N PRO A 25 12.49 -6.72 23.26
CA PRO A 25 13.90 -7.14 23.21
C PRO A 25 14.51 -7.23 21.81
N ALA A 26 13.72 -7.56 20.79
CA ALA A 26 14.19 -7.63 19.40
C ALA A 26 14.65 -6.26 18.84
N MET A 27 14.24 -5.15 19.46
CA MET A 27 14.70 -3.81 19.12
C MET A 27 16.06 -3.44 19.75
N ALA A 28 16.67 -4.31 20.56
CA ALA A 28 18.00 -4.07 21.16
C ALA A 28 19.05 -3.55 20.17
N PRO A 29 19.17 -4.09 18.93
CA PRO A 29 20.18 -3.63 17.98
C PRO A 29 19.96 -2.20 17.48
N TYR A 30 18.77 -1.62 17.64
CA TYR A 30 18.45 -0.27 17.16
C TYR A 30 18.42 0.79 18.26
N ILE A 31 18.57 0.39 19.52
CA ILE A 31 18.58 1.28 20.67
C ILE A 31 20.01 1.67 21.00
N PHE A 32 20.25 2.98 21.13
CA PHE A 32 21.53 3.54 21.51
C PHE A 32 21.75 3.49 23.02
N MET A 33 20.79 4.02 23.80
CA MET A 33 20.87 4.05 25.26
C MET A 33 19.50 4.25 25.90
N GLU A 34 19.45 4.23 27.23
CA GLU A 34 18.28 4.61 28.02
C GLU A 34 18.57 5.90 28.79
N ARG A 35 17.66 6.87 28.78
CA ARG A 35 17.75 8.11 29.56
C ARG A 35 16.41 8.41 30.21
N ASN A 36 16.40 8.61 31.53
CA ASN A 36 15.18 8.91 32.30
C ASN A 36 14.05 7.89 32.08
N GLY A 37 14.38 6.61 31.91
CA GLY A 37 13.41 5.53 31.68
C GLY A 37 12.83 5.45 30.26
N ILE A 38 13.30 6.27 29.32
CA ILE A 38 12.94 6.26 27.90
C ILE A 38 14.10 5.71 27.08
N HIS A 39 13.81 4.82 26.14
CA HIS A 39 14.81 4.34 25.19
C HIS A 39 15.08 5.39 24.11
N ILE A 40 16.36 5.59 23.80
CA ILE A 40 16.83 6.46 22.73
C ILE A 40 17.25 5.57 21.57
N ILE A 41 16.64 5.80 20.40
CA ILE A 41 16.93 5.10 19.15
C ILE A 41 18.22 5.66 18.54
N ASP A 42 19.05 4.78 17.98
CA ASP A 42 20.27 5.15 17.27
C ASP A 42 19.96 5.74 15.90
N LEU A 43 20.02 7.07 15.81
CA LEU A 43 19.73 7.80 14.57
C LEU A 43 20.71 7.49 13.43
N ASN A 44 21.95 7.08 13.70
CA ASN A 44 22.87 6.70 12.62
C ASN A 44 22.36 5.46 11.88
N LYS A 45 21.79 4.51 12.63
CA LYS A 45 21.11 3.34 12.07
C LYS A 45 19.84 3.75 11.34
N THR A 46 19.08 4.71 11.88
CA THR A 46 17.91 5.28 11.21
C THR A 46 18.27 5.87 9.85
N VAL A 47 19.32 6.71 9.76
CA VAL A 47 19.76 7.31 8.50
C VAL A 47 20.07 6.22 7.46
N ALA A 48 20.88 5.23 7.83
CA ALA A 48 21.23 4.12 6.92
C ALA A 48 20.01 3.32 6.47
N LYS A 49 19.07 3.05 7.39
CA LYS A 49 17.86 2.28 7.10
C LYS A 49 16.82 3.05 6.29
N VAL A 50 16.69 4.36 6.49
CA VAL A 50 15.85 5.19 5.62
C VAL A 50 16.41 5.21 4.21
N GLU A 51 17.73 5.31 4.04
CA GLU A 51 18.35 5.29 2.72
C GLU A 51 18.12 3.95 1.99
N GLU A 52 18.31 2.82 2.70
CA GLU A 52 18.03 1.47 2.19
C GLU A 52 16.56 1.32 1.75
N ALA A 53 15.63 1.75 2.61
CA ALA A 53 14.20 1.71 2.32
C ALA A 53 13.81 2.62 1.14
N ALA A 54 14.32 3.86 1.12
CA ALA A 54 14.03 4.84 0.08
C ALA A 54 14.51 4.37 -1.29
N GLU A 55 15.70 3.76 -1.37
CA GLU A 55 16.22 3.23 -2.63
C GLU A 55 15.38 2.05 -3.14
N ALA A 56 15.00 1.12 -2.26
CA ALA A 56 14.12 0.02 -2.64
C ALA A 56 12.73 0.50 -3.09
N LEU A 57 12.15 1.49 -2.39
CA LEU A 57 10.88 2.12 -2.78
C LEU A 57 10.98 2.85 -4.13
N LYS A 58 12.10 3.53 -4.39
CA LYS A 58 12.40 4.16 -5.69
C LYS A 58 12.36 3.14 -6.82
N GLN A 59 13.02 1.99 -6.66
CA GLN A 59 13.03 0.93 -7.68
C GLN A 59 11.63 0.35 -7.92
N ILE A 60 10.83 0.16 -6.85
CA ILE A 60 9.45 -0.32 -6.98
C ILE A 60 8.59 0.71 -7.73
N ALA A 61 8.70 1.99 -7.38
CA ALA A 61 7.99 3.08 -8.04
C ALA A 61 8.37 3.21 -9.52
N LYS A 62 9.67 3.09 -9.84
CA LYS A 62 10.21 3.08 -11.20
C LYS A 62 9.65 1.95 -12.05
N SER A 63 9.49 0.75 -11.48
CA SER A 63 8.82 -0.37 -12.17
C SER A 63 7.32 -0.12 -12.44
N GLY A 64 6.75 0.92 -11.83
CA GLY A 64 5.37 1.30 -12.01
C GLY A 64 4.36 0.58 -11.14
N LYS A 65 4.86 -0.14 -10.15
CA LYS A 65 4.04 -0.86 -9.18
C LYS A 65 3.54 0.12 -8.12
N LYS A 66 2.40 -0.22 -7.51
CA LYS A 66 1.80 0.59 -6.45
C LYS A 66 2.29 0.12 -5.09
N ILE A 67 2.65 1.09 -4.25
CA ILE A 67 2.99 0.92 -2.83
C ILE A 67 1.79 1.40 -2.02
N LEU A 68 1.33 0.59 -1.07
CA LEU A 68 0.20 0.93 -0.22
C LEU A 68 0.71 1.45 1.13
N PHE A 69 0.36 2.68 1.47
CA PHE A 69 0.67 3.25 2.79
C PHE A 69 -0.42 2.92 3.80
N VAL A 70 -0.06 2.59 5.04
CA VAL A 70 -1.01 2.22 6.10
C VAL A 70 -0.64 2.90 7.40
N ALA A 71 -1.58 3.65 7.98
CA ALA A 71 -1.40 4.29 9.28
C ALA A 71 -2.75 4.69 9.91
N THR A 72 -3.21 3.99 10.96
CA THR A 72 -4.45 4.38 11.67
C THR A 72 -4.20 5.28 12.89
N LYS A 73 -2.93 5.53 13.22
CA LYS A 73 -2.51 6.37 14.34
C LYS A 73 -2.82 7.83 14.08
N LYS A 74 -3.46 8.51 15.05
CA LYS A 74 -3.99 9.89 14.88
C LYS A 74 -2.93 10.87 14.39
N GLN A 75 -1.70 10.75 14.88
CA GLN A 75 -0.57 11.60 14.56
C GLN A 75 -0.03 11.40 13.14
N ALA A 76 -0.31 10.26 12.52
CA ALA A 76 0.19 9.87 11.21
C ALA A 76 -0.87 9.94 10.09
N LYS A 77 -2.18 9.91 10.42
CA LYS A 77 -3.28 9.85 9.43
C LYS A 77 -3.16 10.91 8.33
N GLN A 78 -3.16 12.18 8.71
CA GLN A 78 -3.14 13.30 7.76
C GLN A 78 -1.82 13.35 6.99
N VAL A 79 -0.70 13.19 7.68
CA VAL A 79 0.64 13.20 7.06
C VAL A 79 0.74 12.11 5.99
N VAL A 80 0.35 10.87 6.32
CA VAL A 80 0.40 9.76 5.36
C VAL A 80 -0.52 10.01 4.17
N ALA A 81 -1.73 10.55 4.40
CA ALA A 81 -2.66 10.86 3.32
C ALA A 81 -2.08 11.91 2.35
N GLU A 82 -1.55 13.00 2.89
CA GLU A 82 -1.00 14.12 2.11
C GLU A 82 0.24 13.69 1.31
N LYS A 83 1.19 12.99 1.96
CA LYS A 83 2.43 12.56 1.31
C LYS A 83 2.20 11.42 0.32
N ALA A 84 1.33 10.46 0.61
CA ALA A 84 1.02 9.39 -0.35
C ALA A 84 0.24 9.94 -1.57
N ALA A 85 -0.66 10.90 -1.35
CA ALA A 85 -1.40 11.55 -2.44
C ALA A 85 -0.47 12.37 -3.36
N SER A 86 0.54 13.04 -2.82
CA SER A 86 1.49 13.82 -3.63
C SER A 86 2.27 12.98 -4.64
N VAL A 87 2.54 11.71 -4.32
CA VAL A 87 3.19 10.73 -5.22
C VAL A 87 2.20 9.78 -5.93
N ASN A 88 0.90 10.07 -5.84
CA ASN A 88 -0.18 9.27 -6.44
C ASN A 88 -0.13 7.78 -6.06
N MET A 89 0.08 7.51 -4.77
CA MET A 89 0.10 6.17 -4.20
C MET A 89 -1.10 5.95 -3.27
N PRO A 90 -1.67 4.73 -3.26
CA PRO A 90 -2.80 4.42 -2.40
C PRO A 90 -2.40 4.42 -0.92
N TYR A 91 -3.34 4.79 -0.03
CA TYR A 91 -3.11 4.81 1.41
C TYR A 91 -4.34 4.34 2.20
N VAL A 92 -4.18 3.87 3.44
CA VAL A 92 -5.28 3.53 4.35
C VAL A 92 -5.02 4.17 5.69
N ILE A 93 -5.83 5.16 6.05
CA ILE A 93 -5.61 5.97 7.27
C ILE A 93 -6.67 5.77 8.36
N GLU A 94 -7.80 5.15 8.05
CA GLU A 94 -8.90 5.04 9.01
C GLU A 94 -8.88 3.75 9.81
N ARG A 95 -9.27 2.65 9.17
CA ARG A 95 -9.30 1.33 9.77
C ARG A 95 -8.88 0.34 8.71
N TRP A 96 -7.94 -0.54 9.06
CA TRP A 96 -7.62 -1.72 8.28
C TRP A 96 -8.73 -2.77 8.43
N PRO A 97 -9.52 -3.09 7.38
CA PRO A 97 -10.43 -4.21 7.40
C PRO A 97 -9.63 -5.51 7.34
N GLY A 98 -9.89 -6.46 8.24
CA GLY A 98 -9.28 -7.79 8.13
C GLY A 98 -9.67 -8.46 6.82
N GLY A 99 -8.70 -9.07 6.15
CA GLY A 99 -8.87 -9.65 4.83
C GLY A 99 -8.64 -8.66 3.69
N MET A 100 -8.06 -7.48 3.96
CA MET A 100 -7.93 -6.45 2.94
C MET A 100 -7.03 -6.88 1.77
N LEU A 101 -5.92 -7.55 2.07
CA LEU A 101 -5.02 -8.09 1.06
C LEU A 101 -5.34 -9.55 0.77
N THR A 102 -5.60 -10.34 1.81
CA THR A 102 -5.82 -11.79 1.68
C THR A 102 -7.17 -12.15 1.05
N ASN A 103 -8.19 -11.29 1.17
CA ASN A 103 -9.49 -11.40 0.51
C ASN A 103 -9.77 -10.18 -0.38
N PHE A 104 -8.78 -9.79 -1.18
CA PHE A 104 -8.87 -8.65 -2.09
C PHE A 104 -10.06 -8.68 -3.07
N PRO A 105 -10.52 -9.84 -3.60
CA PRO A 105 -11.72 -9.88 -4.44
C PRO A 105 -12.97 -9.33 -3.74
N THR A 106 -13.12 -9.59 -2.43
CA THR A 106 -14.27 -9.08 -1.66
C THR A 106 -14.16 -7.59 -1.39
N ILE A 107 -12.95 -7.09 -1.08
CA ILE A 107 -12.71 -5.65 -0.95
C ILE A 107 -13.02 -4.92 -2.25
N ARG A 108 -12.61 -5.49 -3.39
CA ARG A 108 -12.90 -4.91 -4.71
C ARG A 108 -14.41 -4.83 -4.99
N LYS A 109 -15.21 -5.79 -4.51
CA LYS A 109 -16.68 -5.68 -4.59
C LYS A 109 -17.21 -4.49 -3.79
N ALA A 110 -16.66 -4.23 -2.60
CA ALA A 110 -17.02 -3.06 -1.80
C ALA A 110 -16.63 -1.73 -2.48
N VAL A 111 -15.43 -1.68 -3.07
CA VAL A 111 -14.98 -0.53 -3.89
C VAL A 111 -15.87 -0.34 -5.12
N LYS A 112 -16.24 -1.42 -5.82
CA LYS A 112 -17.14 -1.34 -6.98
C LYS A 112 -18.53 -0.81 -6.60
N LYS A 113 -19.02 -1.14 -5.40
CA LYS A 113 -20.28 -0.60 -4.88
C LYS A 113 -20.24 0.93 -4.75
N MET A 114 -19.09 1.50 -4.41
CA MET A 114 -18.87 2.95 -4.38
C MET A 114 -19.12 3.57 -5.77
N ALA A 115 -18.48 3.02 -6.81
CA ALA A 115 -18.67 3.46 -8.19
C ALA A 115 -20.11 3.26 -8.70
N THR A 116 -20.80 2.20 -8.26
CA THR A 116 -22.22 2.01 -8.58
C THR A 116 -23.09 3.11 -7.98
N ILE A 117 -22.82 3.54 -6.74
CA ILE A 117 -23.53 4.64 -6.09
C ILE A 117 -23.30 5.96 -6.85
N ASP A 118 -22.06 6.20 -7.30
CA ASP A 118 -21.74 7.40 -8.08
C ASP A 118 -22.51 7.43 -9.41
N LYS A 119 -22.61 6.30 -10.11
CA LYS A 119 -23.45 6.17 -11.32
C LYS A 119 -24.92 6.43 -11.05
N LEU A 120 -25.49 5.82 -10.00
CA LEU A 120 -26.88 6.04 -9.62
C LEU A 120 -27.20 7.52 -9.32
N THR A 121 -26.22 8.24 -8.78
CA THR A 121 -26.33 9.68 -8.48
C THR A 121 -26.33 10.51 -9.77
N ASN A 122 -25.51 10.14 -10.75
CA ASN A 122 -25.38 10.85 -12.02
C ASN A 122 -26.50 10.52 -13.03
N ASP A 123 -27.04 9.30 -13.02
CA ASP A 123 -28.03 8.81 -13.98
C ASP A 123 -29.47 9.28 -13.65
N GLY A 124 -29.66 10.17 -12.67
CA GLY A 124 -30.96 10.76 -12.31
C GLY A 124 -31.93 9.82 -11.56
N THR A 125 -31.59 8.53 -11.43
CA THR A 125 -32.37 7.55 -10.65
C THR A 125 -32.45 7.94 -9.17
N TYR A 126 -31.47 8.69 -8.69
CA TYR A 126 -31.41 9.25 -7.34
C TYR A 126 -32.65 10.09 -6.96
N SER A 127 -33.26 10.75 -7.95
CA SER A 127 -34.44 11.61 -7.75
C SER A 127 -35.73 10.82 -7.50
N ASN A 128 -35.76 9.55 -7.89
CA ASN A 128 -36.92 8.67 -7.73
C ASN A 128 -36.94 7.95 -6.36
N LEU A 129 -35.90 8.13 -5.55
CA LEU A 129 -35.76 7.49 -4.25
C LEU A 129 -36.39 8.33 -3.14
N SER A 130 -36.86 7.65 -2.09
CA SER A 130 -37.33 8.36 -0.90
C SER A 130 -36.18 9.09 -0.20
N LYS A 131 -36.49 10.19 0.51
CA LYS A 131 -35.50 10.95 1.31
C LYS A 131 -34.73 10.05 2.30
N ARG A 132 -35.38 9.00 2.81
CA ARG A 132 -34.76 8.02 3.72
C ARG A 132 -33.71 7.18 3.00
N GLU A 133 -34.01 6.66 1.81
CA GLU A 133 -33.09 5.85 1.00
C GLU A 133 -31.90 6.68 0.52
N VAL A 134 -32.17 7.90 0.03
CA VAL A 134 -31.17 8.91 -0.33
C VAL A 134 -30.18 9.12 0.82
N LEU A 135 -30.68 9.33 2.04
CA LEU A 135 -29.85 9.51 3.23
C LEU A 135 -29.01 8.27 3.55
N GLN A 136 -29.57 7.07 3.43
CA GLN A 136 -28.84 5.82 3.66
C GLN A 136 -27.73 5.61 2.64
N ILE A 137 -28.01 5.84 1.35
CA ILE A 137 -27.03 5.72 0.26
C ILE A 137 -25.91 6.74 0.44
N SER A 138 -26.25 7.99 0.75
CA SER A 138 -25.29 9.06 1.02
C SER A 138 -24.35 8.70 2.19
N ARG A 139 -24.90 8.22 3.32
CA ARG A 139 -24.10 7.75 4.46
C ARG A 139 -23.20 6.57 4.11
N GLN A 140 -23.71 5.62 3.32
CA GLN A 140 -22.93 4.49 2.85
C GLN A 140 -21.78 4.94 1.94
N ARG A 141 -22.04 5.86 1.00
CA ARG A 141 -21.03 6.41 0.10
C ARG A 141 -19.94 7.15 0.84
N ALA A 142 -20.31 8.02 1.79
CA ALA A 142 -19.35 8.75 2.62
C ALA A 142 -18.48 7.80 3.47
N LYS A 143 -19.08 6.74 4.02
CA LYS A 143 -18.33 5.73 4.78
C LYS A 143 -17.36 4.93 3.90
N LEU A 144 -17.76 4.59 2.68
CA LEU A 144 -16.90 3.89 1.72
C LEU A 144 -15.76 4.81 1.24
N GLU A 145 -16.04 6.07 0.92
CA GLU A 145 -15.02 7.06 0.53
C GLU A 145 -13.93 7.18 1.59
N LYS A 146 -14.38 7.38 2.84
CA LYS A 146 -13.49 7.65 3.95
C LYS A 146 -12.53 6.48 4.23
N ASN A 147 -12.99 5.25 4.02
CA ASN A 147 -12.22 4.04 4.34
C ASN A 147 -11.44 3.49 3.14
N LEU A 148 -11.98 3.58 1.93
CA LEU A 148 -11.48 2.89 0.74
C LEU A 148 -11.32 3.80 -0.50
N GLY A 149 -11.56 5.10 -0.39
CA GLY A 149 -11.53 6.04 -1.52
C GLY A 149 -10.17 6.04 -2.24
N SER A 150 -9.09 6.08 -1.48
CA SER A 150 -7.70 6.02 -1.97
C SER A 150 -7.31 4.72 -2.69
N ILE A 151 -8.03 3.62 -2.45
CA ILE A 151 -7.79 2.34 -3.14
C ILE A 151 -8.80 2.10 -4.27
N ALA A 152 -9.61 3.10 -4.63
CA ALA A 152 -10.65 2.95 -5.65
C ALA A 152 -10.07 2.50 -6.99
N ASP A 153 -8.92 3.04 -7.35
CA ASP A 153 -8.21 2.75 -8.61
C ASP A 153 -7.34 1.50 -8.53
N LEU A 154 -7.30 0.83 -7.37
CA LEU A 154 -6.44 -0.32 -7.14
C LEU A 154 -7.05 -1.58 -7.78
N THR A 155 -6.56 -1.94 -8.96
CA THR A 155 -7.04 -3.12 -9.71
C THR A 155 -6.33 -4.43 -9.34
N ARG A 156 -5.13 -4.35 -8.77
CA ARG A 156 -4.26 -5.48 -8.41
C ARG A 156 -3.72 -5.27 -6.99
N LEU A 157 -3.24 -6.33 -6.37
CA LEU A 157 -2.57 -6.22 -5.08
C LEU A 157 -1.39 -5.24 -5.15
N PRO A 158 -1.13 -4.46 -4.09
CA PRO A 158 0.06 -3.63 -4.01
C PRO A 158 1.30 -4.51 -4.00
N SER A 159 2.41 -3.99 -4.53
CA SER A 159 3.67 -4.73 -4.58
C SER A 159 4.57 -4.50 -3.37
N ALA A 160 4.23 -3.54 -2.53
CA ALA A 160 4.86 -3.31 -1.24
C ALA A 160 3.86 -2.60 -0.32
N LEU A 161 4.09 -2.76 0.99
CA LEU A 161 3.34 -2.09 2.04
C LEU A 161 4.29 -1.17 2.80
N PHE A 162 3.88 0.08 3.06
CA PHE A 162 4.57 0.98 3.97
C PHE A 162 3.69 1.21 5.20
N VAL A 163 4.17 0.84 6.39
CA VAL A 163 3.40 0.84 7.62
C VAL A 163 3.98 1.83 8.64
N VAL A 164 3.11 2.63 9.26
CA VAL A 164 3.47 3.45 10.42
C VAL A 164 2.86 2.81 11.66
N ASP A 165 3.70 2.46 12.64
CA ASP A 165 3.35 1.71 13.86
C ASP A 165 2.90 0.26 13.59
N VAL A 166 3.89 -0.64 13.64
CA VAL A 166 3.72 -2.09 13.40
C VAL A 166 2.81 -2.73 14.46
N LEU A 167 2.91 -2.27 15.71
CA LEU A 167 2.09 -2.80 16.80
C LEU A 167 0.61 -2.51 16.56
N LYS A 168 0.31 -1.32 16.04
CA LYS A 168 -1.06 -0.90 15.71
C LYS A 168 -1.60 -1.57 14.45
N GLU A 169 -0.77 -1.70 13.42
CA GLU A 169 -1.14 -2.25 12.10
C GLU A 169 -0.72 -3.72 11.91
N ASN A 170 -0.66 -4.49 12.99
CA ASN A 170 -0.19 -5.86 12.97
C ASN A 170 -0.98 -6.78 12.00
N ILE A 171 -2.27 -6.52 11.79
CA ILE A 171 -3.11 -7.26 10.85
C ILE A 171 -2.61 -7.03 9.42
N ALA A 172 -2.30 -5.79 9.06
CA ALA A 172 -1.80 -5.44 7.73
C ALA A 172 -0.46 -6.12 7.44
N VAL A 173 0.47 -6.08 8.40
CA VAL A 173 1.78 -6.75 8.31
C VAL A 173 1.62 -8.26 8.18
N ARG A 174 0.77 -8.89 8.99
CA ARG A 174 0.52 -10.35 8.90
C ARG A 174 -0.08 -10.76 7.56
N GLU A 175 -1.01 -9.98 7.03
CA GLU A 175 -1.59 -10.25 5.72
C GLU A 175 -0.58 -10.08 4.59
N ALA A 176 0.27 -9.05 4.64
CA ALA A 176 1.34 -8.82 3.68
C ALA A 176 2.35 -9.97 3.68
N ASN A 177 2.83 -10.38 4.87
CA ASN A 177 3.78 -11.48 5.03
C ASN A 177 3.22 -12.80 4.50
N ARG A 178 1.94 -13.09 4.76
CA ARG A 178 1.28 -14.30 4.24
C ARG A 178 1.24 -14.35 2.72
N LEU A 179 1.20 -13.19 2.06
CA LEU A 179 1.16 -13.07 0.60
C LEU A 179 2.55 -12.86 -0.03
N GLY A 180 3.61 -12.77 0.79
CA GLY A 180 4.96 -12.44 0.32
C GLY A 180 5.09 -11.02 -0.24
N ILE A 181 4.26 -10.08 0.24
CA ILE A 181 4.38 -8.67 -0.10
C ILE A 181 5.42 -8.05 0.83
N PRO A 182 6.50 -7.43 0.31
CA PRO A 182 7.53 -6.82 1.14
C PRO A 182 6.96 -5.67 1.98
N VAL A 183 7.36 -5.63 3.25
CA VAL A 183 6.90 -4.67 4.25
C VAL A 183 8.03 -3.72 4.62
N PHE A 184 7.75 -2.44 4.43
CA PHE A 184 8.52 -1.30 4.90
C PHE A 184 7.80 -0.74 6.12
N ALA A 185 8.50 -0.44 7.20
CA ALA A 185 7.82 0.12 8.36
C ALA A 185 8.69 1.02 9.22
N ILE A 186 8.03 2.03 9.81
CA ILE A 186 8.57 2.78 10.95
C ILE A 186 8.33 1.94 12.19
N VAL A 187 9.42 1.62 12.90
CA VAL A 187 9.42 0.70 14.04
C VAL A 187 9.96 1.42 15.26
N ASP A 188 9.09 1.65 16.24
CA ASP A 188 9.50 2.11 17.56
C ASP A 188 9.95 0.91 18.42
N THR A 189 10.63 1.22 19.51
CA THR A 189 11.17 0.33 20.55
C THR A 189 10.18 -0.70 21.12
N ASN A 190 8.86 -0.46 21.07
CA ASN A 190 7.85 -1.41 21.55
C ASN A 190 7.44 -2.47 20.49
N SER A 191 7.82 -2.27 19.24
CA SER A 191 7.40 -3.09 18.11
C SER A 191 8.42 -4.19 17.80
N ASP A 192 7.96 -5.28 17.18
CA ASP A 192 8.82 -6.39 16.76
C ASP A 192 9.33 -6.15 15.32
N PRO A 193 10.65 -5.96 15.11
CA PRO A 193 11.22 -5.74 13.77
C PRO A 193 11.30 -7.03 12.92
N SER A 194 11.10 -8.21 13.51
CA SER A 194 11.40 -9.51 12.86
C SER A 194 10.51 -9.81 11.64
N ASN A 195 9.32 -9.22 11.59
CA ASN A 195 8.30 -9.46 10.56
C ASN A 195 8.32 -8.39 9.46
N ILE A 196 9.41 -7.64 9.33
CA ILE A 196 9.51 -6.46 8.47
C ILE A 196 10.79 -6.57 7.67
N ASP A 197 10.67 -6.45 6.35
CA ASP A 197 11.82 -6.58 5.44
C ASP A 197 12.72 -5.33 5.51
N PHE A 198 12.10 -4.15 5.55
CA PHE A 198 12.79 -2.86 5.61
C PHE A 198 12.40 -2.09 6.86
N VAL A 199 13.19 -2.30 7.92
CA VAL A 199 12.98 -1.69 9.24
C VAL A 199 13.58 -0.28 9.26
N ILE A 200 12.74 0.73 9.51
CA ILE A 200 13.15 2.10 9.78
C ILE A 200 12.97 2.37 11.29
N PRO A 201 14.05 2.31 12.10
CA PRO A 201 13.94 2.52 13.53
C PRO A 201 13.73 4.01 13.84
N ALA A 202 12.54 4.40 14.30
CA ALA A 202 12.24 5.79 14.65
C ALA A 202 10.95 5.90 15.48
N ASN A 203 10.76 7.09 16.07
CA ASN A 203 9.54 7.47 16.78
C ASN A 203 8.32 7.50 15.84
N ASP A 204 7.29 6.72 16.16
CA ASP A 204 6.02 6.71 15.42
C ASP A 204 4.89 7.52 16.11
N ASP A 205 5.14 8.05 17.32
CA ASP A 205 4.20 8.89 18.08
C ASP A 205 4.25 10.38 17.68
N ALA A 206 5.39 10.84 17.16
CA ALA A 206 5.59 12.23 16.78
C ALA A 206 5.26 12.47 15.30
N THR A 207 4.34 13.39 15.03
CA THR A 207 3.94 13.79 13.66
C THR A 207 5.13 14.23 12.82
N LYS A 208 6.03 15.06 13.37
CA LYS A 208 7.24 15.54 12.67
C LYS A 208 8.21 14.40 12.31
N SER A 209 8.35 13.41 13.19
CA SER A 209 9.20 12.24 12.95
C SER A 209 8.69 11.43 11.75
N VAL A 210 7.39 11.12 11.76
CA VAL A 210 6.72 10.42 10.66
C VAL A 210 6.82 11.22 9.35
N GLU A 211 6.63 12.53 9.42
CA GLU A 211 6.72 13.43 8.27
C GLU A 211 8.10 13.40 7.61
N VAL A 212 9.18 13.61 8.36
CA VAL A 212 10.55 13.65 7.81
C VAL A 212 10.92 12.33 7.13
N ILE A 213 10.52 11.20 7.71
CA ILE A 213 10.79 9.88 7.12
C ILE A 213 10.00 9.68 5.82
N LEU A 214 8.71 10.05 5.85
CA LEU A 214 7.85 9.95 4.68
C LEU A 214 8.29 10.88 3.56
N ASP A 215 8.78 12.09 3.88
CA ASP A 215 9.31 13.02 2.90
C ASP A 215 10.50 12.44 2.15
N ALA A 216 11.46 11.85 2.87
CA ALA A 216 12.60 11.18 2.25
C ALA A 216 12.17 10.01 1.34
N CYS A 217 11.24 9.18 1.81
CA CYS A 217 10.73 8.04 1.05
C CYS A 217 9.92 8.48 -0.19
N CYS A 218 9.04 9.47 -0.04
CA CYS A 218 8.19 9.98 -1.12
C CYS A 218 9.02 10.74 -2.16
N ALA A 219 10.04 11.49 -1.74
CA ALA A 219 10.97 12.13 -2.66
C ALA A 219 11.69 11.08 -3.54
N ALA A 220 12.20 10.01 -2.94
CA ALA A 220 12.83 8.91 -3.69
C ALA A 220 11.86 8.20 -4.65
N MET A 221 10.61 8.02 -4.22
CA MET A 221 9.57 7.46 -5.10
C MET A 221 9.20 8.40 -6.25
N ALA A 222 9.15 9.71 -6.01
CA ALA A 222 8.90 10.72 -7.03
C ALA A 222 10.03 10.71 -8.08
N GLU A 223 11.30 10.67 -7.66
CA GLU A 223 12.45 10.48 -8.55
C GLU A 223 12.27 9.23 -9.43
N GLY A 224 11.92 8.08 -8.82
CA GLY A 224 11.69 6.84 -9.56
C GLY A 224 10.54 6.93 -10.58
N LEU A 225 9.48 7.67 -10.25
CA LEU A 225 8.37 7.92 -11.18
C LEU A 225 8.76 8.84 -12.34
N GLU A 226 9.57 9.87 -12.09
CA GLU A 226 10.09 10.77 -13.14
C GLU A 226 11.07 10.04 -14.06
N GLU A 227 12.00 9.25 -13.51
CA GLU A 227 12.89 8.40 -14.31
C GLU A 227 12.10 7.48 -15.23
N ARG A 228 11.03 6.88 -14.72
CA ARG A 228 10.15 6.02 -15.52
C ARG A 228 9.45 6.80 -16.65
N LYS A 229 9.03 8.04 -16.39
CA LYS A 229 8.40 8.88 -17.43
C LYS A 229 9.41 9.22 -18.52
N ALA A 230 10.63 9.61 -18.14
CA ALA A 230 11.71 9.87 -19.09
C ALA A 230 12.01 8.63 -19.96
N GLU A 231 12.20 7.46 -19.35
CA GLU A 231 12.44 6.20 -20.08
C GLU A 231 11.31 5.87 -21.07
N LYS A 232 10.05 6.16 -20.72
CA LYS A 232 8.93 5.96 -21.65
C LYS A 232 8.95 6.93 -22.83
N VAL A 233 9.25 8.20 -22.58
CA VAL A 233 9.34 9.23 -23.63
C VAL A 233 10.48 8.90 -24.58
N ASP A 234 11.62 8.46 -24.06
CA ASP A 234 12.78 8.05 -24.87
C ASP A 234 12.47 6.80 -25.71
N MET A 235 11.75 5.82 -25.14
CA MET A 235 11.28 4.65 -25.89
C MET A 235 10.25 5.00 -26.97
N GLU A 236 9.36 5.97 -26.71
CA GLU A 236 8.38 6.45 -27.69
C GLU A 236 9.05 7.30 -28.79
N ALA A 237 10.07 8.09 -28.45
CA ALA A 237 10.86 8.89 -29.40
C ALA A 237 11.82 8.05 -30.24
N ALA A 238 12.31 6.91 -29.72
CA ALA A 238 13.18 5.97 -30.43
C ALA A 238 12.45 5.06 -31.45
N GLY A 239 11.13 5.19 -31.59
CA GLY A 239 10.35 4.62 -32.69
C GLY A 239 10.43 3.09 -32.84
N GLU A 240 9.59 2.35 -32.11
CA GLU A 240 9.38 0.92 -32.41
C GLU A 240 8.54 0.74 -33.69
N ASN A 241 9.25 0.70 -34.82
CA ASN A 241 8.89 -0.09 -36.00
C ASN A 241 9.47 -1.51 -35.81
N ALA A 242 8.59 -2.54 -35.82
CA ALA A 242 8.80 -4.01 -35.93
C ALA A 242 8.14 -4.83 -34.78
N PRO A 243 7.55 -6.01 -35.07
CA PRO A 243 6.12 -6.18 -34.89
C PRO A 243 5.73 -7.11 -33.73
N LYS A 244 4.72 -6.68 -32.94
CA LYS A 244 3.98 -7.49 -31.94
C LYS A 244 3.18 -8.67 -32.54
N ALA A 245 3.30 -8.96 -33.83
CA ALA A 245 2.56 -10.03 -34.52
C ALA A 245 3.18 -11.43 -34.36
N ALA A 246 4.48 -11.55 -34.07
CA ALA A 246 5.14 -12.86 -33.99
C ALA A 246 4.86 -13.63 -32.68
N LYS A 247 4.68 -12.93 -31.55
CA LYS A 247 4.40 -13.59 -30.26
C LYS A 247 2.98 -14.16 -30.14
N LYS A 248 1.98 -13.59 -30.83
CA LYS A 248 0.60 -14.13 -30.81
C LYS A 248 0.44 -15.42 -31.60
N LYS A 249 1.24 -15.65 -32.66
CA LYS A 249 1.19 -16.90 -33.45
C LYS A 249 1.87 -18.08 -32.75
N ALA A 250 2.94 -17.85 -31.99
CA ALA A 250 3.67 -18.91 -31.31
C ALA A 250 2.90 -19.51 -30.11
N THR A 251 2.14 -18.71 -29.36
CA THR A 251 1.35 -19.23 -28.23
C THR A 251 0.09 -19.97 -28.68
N LYS A 252 -0.51 -19.57 -29.82
CA LYS A 252 -1.71 -20.22 -30.36
C LYS A 252 -1.41 -21.55 -31.07
N ALA A 253 -0.17 -21.77 -31.51
CA ALA A 253 0.24 -23.02 -32.16
C ALA A 253 0.66 -24.15 -31.18
N ARG A 254 0.71 -23.86 -29.87
CA ARG A 254 1.16 -24.80 -28.82
C ARG A 254 0.05 -25.38 -27.95
N MET A 255 -1.20 -24.93 -28.13
CA MET A 255 -2.37 -25.59 -27.53
C MET A 255 -2.95 -26.49 -28.61
N ASP A 256 -2.84 -27.80 -28.42
CA ASP A 256 -3.50 -28.76 -29.30
C ASP A 256 -5.02 -28.59 -29.18
N LYS A 257 -5.72 -28.72 -30.31
CA LYS A 257 -7.18 -28.59 -30.42
C LYS A 257 -7.95 -29.46 -29.40
N ALA A 258 -7.35 -30.59 -29.00
CA ALA A 258 -7.89 -31.48 -27.98
C ALA A 258 -7.91 -30.88 -26.56
N GLU A 259 -6.94 -30.04 -26.19
CA GLU A 259 -6.92 -29.34 -24.89
C GLU A 259 -7.92 -28.19 -24.86
N GLU A 260 -8.09 -27.47 -25.97
CA GLU A 260 -9.06 -26.37 -26.08
C GLU A 260 -10.50 -26.90 -25.99
N ASP A 261 -10.78 -28.04 -26.61
CA ASP A 261 -12.08 -28.73 -26.54
C ASP A 261 -12.36 -29.30 -25.13
N ALA A 262 -11.34 -29.82 -24.43
CA ALA A 262 -11.49 -30.29 -23.05
C ALA A 262 -11.73 -29.15 -22.03
N ILE A 263 -11.07 -28.00 -22.22
CA ILE A 263 -11.30 -26.80 -21.40
C ILE A 263 -12.68 -26.20 -21.65
N ASN A 264 -13.19 -26.27 -22.88
CA ASN A 264 -14.53 -25.78 -23.20
C ASN A 264 -15.62 -26.74 -22.69
N ALA A 265 -15.42 -28.06 -22.78
CA ALA A 265 -16.34 -29.04 -22.22
C ALA A 265 -16.43 -28.95 -20.68
N SER A 266 -15.30 -28.76 -19.99
CA SER A 266 -15.28 -28.58 -18.53
C SER A 266 -15.94 -27.27 -18.08
N LYS A 267 -15.80 -26.18 -18.85
CA LYS A 267 -16.51 -24.92 -18.58
C LYS A 267 -18.01 -25.02 -18.83
N ALA A 268 -18.44 -25.75 -19.86
CA ALA A 268 -19.85 -25.98 -20.14
C ALA A 268 -20.50 -26.81 -19.03
N ALA A 269 -19.83 -27.88 -18.56
CA ALA A 269 -20.31 -28.70 -17.45
C ALA A 269 -20.43 -27.90 -16.14
N ALA A 270 -19.46 -27.04 -15.83
CA ALA A 270 -19.48 -26.19 -14.64
C ALA A 270 -20.51 -25.04 -14.69
N PHE A 271 -21.01 -24.71 -15.88
CA PHE A 271 -22.07 -23.73 -16.07
C PHE A 271 -23.44 -24.39 -15.86
N MET A 272 -23.64 -25.58 -16.44
CA MET A 272 -24.89 -26.33 -16.29
C MET A 272 -25.13 -26.80 -14.84
N SER A 273 -24.07 -27.17 -14.11
CA SER A 273 -24.21 -27.55 -12.69
C SER A 273 -24.55 -26.38 -11.76
N LYS A 274 -24.34 -25.13 -12.20
CA LYS A 274 -24.69 -23.94 -11.42
C LYS A 274 -26.14 -23.52 -11.61
N ASP A 275 -26.71 -23.78 -12.78
CA ASP A 275 -28.11 -23.46 -13.07
C ASP A 275 -29.08 -24.48 -12.43
N GLU A 276 -28.64 -25.70 -12.11
CA GLU A 276 -29.43 -26.71 -11.38
C GLU A 276 -29.42 -26.52 -9.84
N GLU A 277 -28.46 -25.77 -9.28
CA GLU A 277 -28.40 -25.47 -7.83
C GLU A 277 -29.16 -24.18 -7.44
N GLU A 278 -29.59 -23.37 -8.42
CA GLU A 278 -30.35 -22.11 -8.20
C GLU A 278 -31.81 -22.16 -8.68
N ALA A 279 -32.34 -23.35 -9.05
CA ALA A 279 -33.75 -23.59 -9.38
C ALA A 279 -34.46 -24.42 -8.30
#